data_AF-A0A9E5YG65-F1
#
_entry.id   AF-A0A9E5YG65-F1
#
_cell.length_a   1.000
_cell.length_b   1.000
_cell.length_c   1.000
_cell.angle_alpha   90.00
_cell.angle_beta   90.00
_cell.angle_gamma   90.00
#
_symmetry.space_group_name_H-M   'P 1'
#
loop_
_entity.id
_entity.type
_entity.pdbx_description
1 polymer ?
#
loop_
_entity_poly.entity_id
_entity_poly.type
_entity_poly.pdbx_seq_one_letter_code
_entity_poly.pdbx_strand_id
1 'polypeptide(L)'
;MKRLFVFLLLVASVVTANAQEVTTCKVTGPKDGYFWVEIDGKKYPAMSLHNFNALKARSEQDADTIDKLKALLEKYRRKAGDYQELSDKYEKLRQDHVALTENYSHSLSDAVALNEKYKESSEKLLELTGGYEKLAEDFDKLAGKYRDVAVDKTSFITIDLGAGVTDKSGKAEGAALLGVGISKLKVWGFFQDNNSGILAGASFRF
;
A
#
# COMPACT_ATOMS: atom_id res chain seq x y z
N MET A 1 -96.02 6.44 -9.08
CA MET A 1 -96.75 6.36 -7.79
C MET A 1 -96.26 5.27 -6.82
N LYS A 2 -95.31 4.37 -7.15
CA LYS A 2 -94.81 3.33 -6.21
C LYS A 2 -93.68 3.75 -5.25
N ARG A 3 -93.08 4.94 -5.41
CA ARG A 3 -91.93 5.40 -4.59
C ARG A 3 -92.32 6.09 -3.27
N LEU A 4 -93.59 6.47 -3.10
CA LEU A 4 -94.07 7.13 -1.88
C LEU A 4 -94.32 6.14 -0.72
N PHE A 5 -94.60 4.87 -1.03
CA PHE A 5 -95.05 3.88 -0.05
C PHE A 5 -93.90 3.31 0.83
N VAL A 6 -92.66 3.31 0.34
CA VAL A 6 -91.51 2.78 1.08
C VAL A 6 -91.02 3.75 2.17
N PHE A 7 -91.24 5.06 1.99
CA PHE A 7 -90.88 6.07 2.99
C PHE A 7 -91.76 6.02 4.25
N LEU A 8 -93.01 5.55 4.12
CA LEU A 8 -93.93 5.45 5.26
C LEU A 8 -93.57 4.29 6.21
N LEU A 9 -92.87 3.25 5.70
CA LEU A 9 -92.58 2.04 6.46
C LEU A 9 -91.33 2.15 7.35
N LEU A 10 -90.38 3.03 7.00
CA LEU A 10 -89.13 3.16 7.75
C LEU A 10 -89.23 4.15 8.93
N VAL A 11 -90.18 5.09 8.86
CA VAL A 11 -90.55 5.95 10.01
C VAL A 11 -91.37 5.14 11.05
N ALA A 12 -92.12 4.13 10.61
CA ALA A 12 -92.95 3.32 11.50
C ALA A 12 -92.15 2.38 12.42
N SER A 13 -90.95 1.93 12.04
CA SER A 13 -90.18 0.95 12.85
C SER A 13 -89.36 1.57 13.98
N VAL A 14 -89.24 2.90 14.06
CA VAL A 14 -88.56 3.60 15.17
C VAL A 14 -89.56 4.17 16.19
N VAL A 15 -90.86 4.17 15.89
CA VAL A 15 -91.92 4.74 16.73
C VAL A 15 -92.86 3.64 17.24
N THR A 16 -92.31 2.62 17.91
CA THR A 16 -93.12 1.63 18.65
C THR A 16 -92.83 1.62 20.16
N ALA A 17 -92.33 2.73 20.72
CA ALA A 17 -92.14 2.86 22.17
C ALA A 17 -92.70 4.15 22.81
N ASN A 18 -93.19 5.12 22.04
CA ASN A 18 -93.96 6.26 22.58
C ASN A 18 -94.79 6.88 21.45
N ALA A 19 -96.11 6.71 21.52
CA ALA A 19 -97.05 7.28 20.56
C ALA A 19 -97.23 8.79 20.84
N GLN A 20 -96.32 9.59 20.30
CA GLN A 20 -96.56 11.02 20.07
C GLN A 20 -96.98 11.16 18.60
N GLU A 21 -98.20 11.62 18.36
CA GLU A 21 -98.73 11.86 17.02
C GLU A 21 -97.92 12.97 16.33
N VAL A 22 -97.07 12.58 15.37
CA VAL A 22 -96.33 13.53 14.53
C VAL A 22 -97.34 14.38 13.75
N THR A 23 -97.50 15.63 14.16
CA THR A 23 -98.66 16.45 13.75
C THR A 23 -98.39 17.28 12.50
N THR A 24 -97.12 17.51 12.11
CA THR A 24 -96.79 18.21 10.86
C THR A 24 -95.47 17.71 10.25
N CYS A 25 -95.47 17.37 8.96
CA CYS A 25 -94.28 17.08 8.17
C CYS A 25 -94.22 18.06 7.00
N LYS A 26 -93.14 18.84 6.90
CA LYS A 26 -92.88 19.74 5.76
C LYS A 26 -91.58 19.33 5.08
N VAL A 27 -91.66 19.11 3.77
CA VAL A 27 -90.51 18.85 2.91
C VAL A 27 -90.23 20.09 2.09
N THR A 28 -89.07 20.70 2.30
CA THR A 28 -88.63 21.88 1.54
C THR A 28 -87.69 21.43 0.44
N GLY A 29 -87.89 21.94 -0.79
CA GLY A 29 -87.33 21.43 -2.04
C GLY A 29 -85.80 21.28 -2.10
N PRO A 30 -85.28 20.51 -3.07
CA PRO A 30 -83.89 20.10 -3.05
C PRO A 30 -82.94 21.23 -3.42
N LYS A 31 -81.90 21.40 -2.61
CA LYS A 31 -80.68 22.14 -2.97
C LYS A 31 -79.53 21.12 -2.93
N ASP A 32 -78.84 20.95 -4.04
CA ASP A 32 -77.64 20.09 -4.15
C ASP A 32 -77.86 18.60 -3.78
N GLY A 33 -79.03 18.03 -4.08
CA GLY A 33 -79.31 16.60 -3.90
C GLY A 33 -79.75 16.17 -2.49
N TYR A 34 -79.87 17.13 -1.58
CA TYR A 34 -80.44 16.98 -0.24
C TYR A 34 -81.79 17.72 -0.14
N PHE A 35 -82.70 17.22 0.68
CA PHE A 35 -83.94 17.88 1.09
C PHE A 35 -84.01 17.93 2.62
N TRP A 36 -84.73 18.91 3.15
CA TRP A 36 -84.94 19.04 4.59
C TRP A 36 -86.31 18.48 4.96
N VAL A 37 -86.34 17.60 5.96
CA VAL A 37 -87.56 17.08 6.57
C VAL A 37 -87.71 17.75 7.92
N GLU A 38 -88.77 18.54 8.11
CA GLU A 38 -89.09 19.10 9.42
C GLU A 38 -90.08 18.18 10.14
N ILE A 39 -89.67 17.64 11.29
CA ILE A 39 -90.49 16.79 12.18
C ILE A 39 -90.54 17.50 13.53
N ASP A 40 -91.75 17.85 13.98
CA ASP A 40 -91.99 18.55 15.26
C ASP A 40 -91.14 19.83 15.44
N GLY A 41 -91.00 20.61 14.36
CA GLY A 41 -90.22 21.86 14.33
C GLY A 41 -88.70 21.68 14.22
N LYS A 42 -88.19 20.44 14.20
CA LYS A 42 -86.76 20.12 14.02
C LYS A 42 -86.48 19.71 12.58
N LYS A 43 -85.46 20.33 11.98
CA LYS A 43 -85.05 20.08 10.59
C LYS A 43 -84.00 18.97 10.53
N TYR A 44 -84.26 17.96 9.73
CA TYR A 44 -83.38 16.84 9.45
C TYR A 44 -82.94 16.88 7.99
N PRO A 45 -81.64 16.78 7.68
CA PRO A 45 -81.18 16.59 6.33
C PRO A 45 -81.54 15.17 5.89
N ALA A 46 -82.17 15.06 4.74
CA ALA A 46 -82.49 13.79 4.11
C ALA A 46 -82.05 13.84 2.64
N MET A 47 -81.79 12.67 2.08
CA MET A 47 -81.46 12.54 0.66
C MET A 47 -82.15 11.32 0.08
N SER A 48 -82.24 11.26 -1.24
CA SER A 48 -82.81 10.08 -1.88
C SER A 48 -81.91 8.87 -1.63
N LEU A 49 -82.51 7.68 -1.46
CA LEU A 49 -81.76 6.43 -1.33
C LEU A 49 -80.80 6.21 -2.51
N HIS A 50 -81.17 6.67 -3.70
CA HIS A 50 -80.31 6.63 -4.89
C HIS A 50 -79.04 7.48 -4.70
N ASN A 51 -79.18 8.72 -4.22
CA ASN A 51 -78.05 9.61 -3.94
C ASN A 51 -77.20 9.07 -2.79
N PHE A 52 -77.81 8.49 -1.77
CA PHE A 52 -77.09 7.86 -0.65
C PHE A 52 -76.23 6.69 -1.11
N ASN A 53 -76.80 5.79 -1.92
CA ASN A 53 -76.06 4.66 -2.45
C ASN A 53 -74.94 5.10 -3.41
N ALA A 54 -75.18 6.13 -4.24
CA ALA A 54 -74.16 6.69 -5.11
C ALA A 54 -73.01 7.33 -4.30
N LEU A 55 -73.33 8.07 -3.23
CA LEU A 55 -72.34 8.66 -2.33
C LEU A 55 -71.55 7.59 -1.58
N LYS A 56 -72.22 6.55 -1.09
CA LYS A 56 -71.59 5.41 -0.43
C LYS A 56 -70.60 4.71 -1.37
N ALA A 57 -71.02 4.36 -2.59
CA ALA A 57 -70.15 3.74 -3.59
C ALA A 57 -68.93 4.61 -3.92
N ARG A 58 -69.12 5.93 -4.05
CA ARG A 58 -68.01 6.88 -4.25
C ARG A 58 -67.06 6.92 -3.06
N SER A 59 -67.59 6.94 -1.83
CA SER A 59 -66.75 6.94 -0.62
C SER A 59 -65.91 5.66 -0.48
N GLU A 60 -66.45 4.51 -0.90
CA GLU A 60 -65.74 3.24 -0.93
C GLU A 60 -64.62 3.24 -1.99
N GLN A 61 -64.89 3.81 -3.16
CA GLN A 61 -63.87 4.00 -4.22
C GLN A 61 -62.76 4.97 -3.80
N ASP A 62 -63.11 6.07 -3.12
CA ASP A 62 -62.13 7.04 -2.61
C ASP A 62 -61.26 6.38 -1.52
N ALA A 63 -61.83 5.52 -0.66
CA ALA A 63 -61.09 4.76 0.33
C ALA A 63 -60.06 3.80 -0.30
N ASP A 64 -60.47 3.02 -1.32
CA ASP A 64 -59.55 2.15 -2.08
C ASP A 64 -58.43 2.94 -2.78
N THR A 65 -58.76 4.13 -3.31
CA THR A 65 -57.79 5.02 -3.93
C THR A 65 -56.77 5.54 -2.91
N ILE A 66 -57.24 5.94 -1.71
CA ILE A 66 -56.37 6.39 -0.62
C ILE A 66 -55.41 5.27 -0.21
N ASP A 67 -55.87 4.03 -0.10
CA ASP A 67 -55.02 2.91 0.30
C ASP A 67 -53.98 2.56 -0.77
N LYS A 68 -54.34 2.65 -2.06
CA LYS A 68 -53.38 2.54 -3.18
C LYS A 68 -52.31 3.64 -3.12
N LEU A 69 -52.71 4.88 -2.85
CA LEU A 69 -51.77 6.00 -2.72
C LEU A 69 -50.82 5.83 -1.53
N LYS A 70 -51.32 5.37 -0.38
CA LYS A 70 -50.46 5.03 0.78
C LYS A 70 -49.44 3.95 0.42
N ALA A 71 -49.87 2.87 -0.24
CA ALA A 71 -48.98 1.81 -0.67
C ALA A 71 -47.91 2.31 -1.66
N LEU A 72 -48.29 3.21 -2.57
CA LEU A 72 -47.35 3.83 -3.51
C LEU A 72 -46.34 4.75 -2.78
N LEU A 73 -46.80 5.55 -1.82
CA LEU A 73 -45.96 6.42 -1.01
C LEU A 73 -44.90 5.61 -0.23
N GLU A 74 -45.31 4.49 0.37
CA GLU A 74 -44.39 3.59 1.07
C GLU A 74 -43.36 2.95 0.13
N LYS A 75 -43.76 2.57 -1.10
CA LYS A 75 -42.80 2.11 -2.12
C LYS A 75 -41.78 3.20 -2.48
N TYR A 76 -42.23 4.44 -2.66
CA TYR A 76 -41.31 5.55 -2.96
C TYR A 76 -40.39 5.88 -1.78
N ARG A 77 -40.89 5.82 -0.54
CA ARG A 77 -40.05 5.98 0.66
C ARG A 77 -38.94 4.94 0.74
N ARG A 78 -39.27 3.66 0.50
CA ARG A 78 -38.26 2.59 0.46
C ARG A 78 -37.23 2.85 -0.62
N LYS A 79 -37.67 3.17 -1.84
CA LYS A 79 -36.77 3.47 -2.95
C LYS A 79 -35.86 4.67 -2.67
N ALA A 80 -36.37 5.71 -2.00
CA ALA A 80 -35.56 6.84 -1.57
C ALA A 80 -34.50 6.41 -0.54
N GLY A 81 -34.85 5.51 0.40
CA GLY A 81 -33.90 4.89 1.31
C GLY A 81 -32.81 4.10 0.58
N ASP A 82 -33.19 3.27 -0.39
CA ASP A 82 -32.24 2.48 -1.19
C ASP A 82 -31.25 3.39 -1.96
N TYR A 83 -31.73 4.50 -2.52
CA TYR A 83 -30.88 5.48 -3.19
C TYR A 83 -29.93 6.19 -2.22
N GLN A 84 -30.39 6.51 -1.00
CA GLN A 84 -29.55 7.11 0.01
C GLN A 84 -28.43 6.16 0.42
N GLU A 85 -28.75 4.89 0.70
CA GLU A 85 -27.75 3.87 1.05
C GLU A 85 -26.73 3.67 -0.09
N LEU A 86 -27.21 3.66 -1.34
CA LEU A 86 -26.34 3.56 -2.50
C LEU A 86 -25.41 4.78 -2.63
N SER A 87 -25.94 5.99 -2.40
CA SER A 87 -25.16 7.23 -2.40
C SER A 87 -24.05 7.18 -1.34
N ASP A 88 -24.37 6.72 -0.13
CA ASP A 88 -23.40 6.61 0.96
C ASP A 88 -22.30 5.59 0.63
N LYS A 89 -22.66 4.45 -0.01
CA LYS A 89 -21.69 3.47 -0.51
C LYS A 89 -20.77 4.04 -1.58
N TYR A 90 -21.31 4.83 -2.52
CA TYR A 90 -20.50 5.49 -3.55
C TYR A 90 -19.54 6.51 -2.96
N GLU A 91 -19.98 7.31 -1.99
CA GLU A 91 -19.12 8.29 -1.33
C GLU A 91 -17.97 7.62 -0.57
N LYS A 92 -18.26 6.52 0.13
CA LYS A 92 -17.23 5.71 0.78
C LYS A 92 -16.23 5.15 -0.24
N LEU A 93 -16.72 4.56 -1.34
CA LEU A 93 -15.85 4.03 -2.39
C LEU A 93 -14.97 5.13 -3.01
N ARG A 94 -15.49 6.34 -3.18
CA ARG A 94 -14.72 7.50 -3.65
C ARG A 94 -13.58 7.84 -2.69
N GLN A 95 -13.87 7.88 -1.39
CA GLN A 95 -12.86 8.16 -0.36
C GLN A 95 -11.78 7.08 -0.32
N ASP A 96 -12.17 5.80 -0.39
CA ASP A 96 -11.23 4.68 -0.44
C ASP A 96 -10.30 4.78 -1.67
N HIS A 97 -10.84 5.19 -2.82
CA HIS A 97 -10.05 5.40 -4.04
C HIS A 97 -9.05 6.55 -3.93
N VAL A 98 -9.42 7.65 -3.27
CA VAL A 98 -8.51 8.77 -3.01
C VAL A 98 -7.36 8.31 -2.11
N ALA A 99 -7.67 7.64 -1.00
CA ALA A 99 -6.67 7.13 -0.06
C ALA A 99 -5.71 6.14 -0.74
N LEU A 100 -6.22 5.25 -1.60
CA LEU A 100 -5.40 4.32 -2.36
C LEU A 100 -4.43 5.05 -3.32
N THR A 101 -4.91 6.11 -3.97
CA THR A 101 -4.10 6.92 -4.89
C THR A 101 -2.97 7.65 -4.16
N GLU A 102 -3.27 8.21 -2.98
CA GLU A 102 -2.28 8.85 -2.12
C GLU A 102 -1.20 7.86 -1.65
N ASN A 103 -1.61 6.67 -1.18
CA ASN A 103 -0.69 5.61 -0.77
C ASN A 103 0.23 5.17 -1.92
N TYR A 104 -0.32 5.04 -3.13
CA TYR A 104 0.47 4.70 -4.31
C TYR A 104 1.48 5.80 -4.66
N SER A 105 1.07 7.07 -4.60
CA SER A 105 1.96 8.22 -4.81
C SER A 105 3.12 8.22 -3.81
N HIS A 106 2.82 7.98 -2.52
CA HIS A 106 3.85 7.90 -1.49
C HIS A 106 4.83 6.75 -1.73
N SER A 107 4.30 5.55 -2.03
CA SER A 107 5.13 4.38 -2.34
C SER A 107 6.04 4.60 -3.55
N LEU A 108 5.55 5.31 -4.59
CA LEU A 108 6.33 5.66 -5.75
C LEU A 108 7.46 6.63 -5.39
N SER A 109 7.17 7.63 -4.55
CA SER A 109 8.17 8.57 -4.06
C SER A 109 9.28 7.87 -3.27
N ASP A 110 8.91 6.93 -2.40
CA ASP A 110 9.87 6.14 -1.62
C ASP A 110 10.76 5.27 -2.53
N ALA A 111 10.17 4.65 -3.54
CA ALA A 111 10.91 3.86 -4.52
C ALA A 111 11.93 4.70 -5.30
N VAL A 112 11.56 5.92 -5.69
CA VAL A 112 12.47 6.87 -6.35
C VAL A 112 13.63 7.24 -5.41
N ALA A 113 13.33 7.63 -4.17
CA ALA A 113 14.36 7.98 -3.19
C ALA A 113 15.31 6.82 -2.87
N LEU A 114 14.80 5.59 -2.82
CA LEU A 114 15.62 4.40 -2.63
C LEU A 114 16.55 4.15 -3.84
N ASN A 115 16.03 4.33 -5.06
CA ASN A 115 16.81 4.18 -6.27
C ASN A 115 17.95 5.21 -6.36
N GLU A 116 17.71 6.44 -5.93
CA GLU A 116 18.76 7.47 -5.83
C GLU A 116 19.87 7.07 -4.83
N LYS A 117 19.51 6.59 -3.64
CA LYS A 117 20.48 6.07 -2.66
C LYS A 117 21.29 4.90 -3.20
N TYR A 118 20.65 4.01 -3.96
CA TYR A 118 21.34 2.88 -4.59
C TYR A 118 22.35 3.37 -5.63
N LYS A 119 21.97 4.34 -6.46
CA LYS A 119 22.86 4.95 -7.45
C LYS A 119 24.08 5.60 -6.77
N GLU A 120 23.86 6.41 -5.73
CA GLU A 120 24.96 7.03 -4.95
C GLU A 120 25.89 5.97 -4.35
N SER A 121 25.34 4.88 -3.82
CA SER A 121 26.13 3.79 -3.26
C SER A 121 26.95 3.07 -4.33
N SER A 122 26.39 2.88 -5.52
CA SER A 122 27.10 2.29 -6.67
C SER A 122 28.25 3.17 -7.14
N GLU A 123 28.06 4.50 -7.16
CA GLU A 123 29.10 5.46 -7.53
C GLU A 123 30.26 5.43 -6.52
N LYS A 124 29.97 5.40 -5.21
CA LYS A 124 30.99 5.25 -4.16
C LYS A 124 31.77 3.94 -4.27
N LEU A 125 31.10 2.84 -4.64
CA LEU A 125 31.75 1.55 -4.87
C LEU A 125 32.74 1.62 -6.05
N LEU A 126 32.34 2.26 -7.15
CA LEU A 126 33.23 2.47 -8.30
C LEU A 126 34.45 3.32 -7.93
N GLU A 127 34.26 4.39 -7.17
CA GLU A 127 35.36 5.23 -6.67
C GLU A 127 36.32 4.42 -5.78
N LEU A 128 35.77 3.61 -4.87
CA LEU A 128 36.56 2.75 -3.99
C LEU A 128 37.36 1.71 -4.79
N THR A 129 36.75 1.06 -5.79
CA THR A 129 37.45 0.12 -6.68
C THR A 129 38.59 0.81 -7.43
N GLY A 130 38.37 2.00 -7.99
CA GLY A 130 39.45 2.76 -8.63
C GLY A 130 40.57 3.15 -7.65
N GLY A 131 40.24 3.46 -6.41
CA GLY A 131 41.20 3.69 -5.33
C GLY A 131 42.05 2.46 -5.02
N TYR A 132 41.44 1.27 -4.96
CA TYR A 132 42.14 0.00 -4.76
C TYR A 132 43.06 -0.36 -5.92
N GLU A 133 42.62 -0.16 -7.17
CA GLU A 133 43.45 -0.41 -8.36
C GLU A 133 44.71 0.46 -8.34
N LYS A 134 44.56 1.76 -8.05
CA LYS A 134 45.69 2.67 -7.93
C LYS A 134 46.64 2.27 -6.80
N LEU A 135 46.10 1.87 -5.65
CA LEU A 135 46.90 1.41 -4.52
C LEU A 135 47.70 0.14 -4.89
N ALA A 136 47.10 -0.79 -5.61
CA ALA A 136 47.77 -1.99 -6.10
C ALA A 136 48.94 -1.65 -7.04
N GLU A 137 48.73 -0.73 -7.99
CA GLU A 137 49.81 -0.24 -8.86
C GLU A 137 50.96 0.40 -8.07
N ASP A 138 50.65 1.20 -7.05
CA ASP A 138 51.67 1.86 -6.23
C ASP A 138 52.47 0.84 -5.41
N PHE A 139 51.82 -0.21 -4.91
CA PHE A 139 52.50 -1.35 -4.27
C PHE A 139 53.41 -2.09 -5.25
N ASP A 140 52.96 -2.36 -6.47
CA ASP A 140 53.77 -3.03 -7.50
C ASP A 140 54.99 -2.20 -7.88
N LYS A 141 54.82 -0.88 -8.06
CA LYS A 141 55.92 0.06 -8.30
C LYS A 141 56.92 0.07 -7.14
N LEU A 142 56.43 0.08 -5.90
CA LEU A 142 57.27 0.04 -4.72
C LEU A 142 58.04 -1.27 -4.61
N ALA A 143 57.38 -2.41 -4.83
CA ALA A 143 57.99 -3.73 -4.85
C ALA A 143 59.07 -3.84 -5.95
N GLY A 144 58.82 -3.25 -7.12
CA GLY A 144 59.82 -3.09 -8.18
C GLY A 144 61.07 -2.34 -7.69
N LYS A 145 60.90 -1.16 -7.11
CA LYS A 145 62.03 -0.38 -6.54
C LYS A 145 62.80 -1.15 -5.47
N TYR A 146 62.10 -1.88 -4.59
CA TYR A 146 62.76 -2.73 -3.58
C TYR A 146 63.57 -3.85 -4.22
N ARG A 147 63.05 -4.48 -5.28
CA ARG A 147 63.77 -5.51 -6.03
C ARG A 147 65.03 -4.94 -6.68
N ASP A 148 64.94 -3.76 -7.29
CA ASP A 148 66.09 -3.09 -7.90
C ASP A 148 67.16 -2.78 -6.84
N VAL A 149 66.77 -2.22 -5.69
CA VAL A 149 67.71 -1.97 -4.58
C VAL A 149 68.29 -3.26 -4.02
N ALA A 150 67.51 -4.32 -3.89
CA ALA A 150 68.00 -5.61 -3.40
C ALA A 150 69.02 -6.23 -4.36
N VAL A 151 68.76 -6.17 -5.67
CA VAL A 151 69.69 -6.63 -6.71
C VAL A 151 70.95 -5.77 -6.73
N ASP A 152 70.80 -4.44 -6.71
CA ASP A 152 71.91 -3.48 -6.78
C ASP A 152 72.79 -3.50 -5.51
N LYS A 153 72.20 -3.80 -4.33
CA LYS A 153 72.94 -3.95 -3.06
C LYS A 153 73.53 -5.33 -2.83
N THR A 154 73.23 -6.31 -3.67
CA THR A 154 74.01 -7.56 -3.75
C THR A 154 75.09 -7.43 -4.83
N SER A 155 76.27 -6.88 -4.67
CA SER A 155 77.09 -6.63 -3.48
C SER A 155 78.28 -5.81 -3.99
N PHE A 156 78.36 -4.52 -3.67
CA PHE A 156 79.63 -3.83 -3.85
C PHE A 156 80.70 -4.43 -2.93
N ILE A 157 80.31 -5.02 -1.80
CA ILE A 157 81.19 -5.83 -0.94
C ILE A 157 80.52 -7.18 -0.66
N THR A 158 81.19 -8.29 -1.00
CA THR A 158 80.82 -9.65 -0.60
C THR A 158 81.77 -10.13 0.50
N ILE A 159 81.25 -10.81 1.52
CA ILE A 159 82.06 -11.56 2.48
C ILE A 159 81.78 -13.04 2.25
N ASP A 160 82.81 -13.80 1.92
CA ASP A 160 82.73 -15.25 1.74
C ASP A 160 83.37 -15.94 2.95
N LEU A 161 82.73 -16.98 3.46
CA LEU A 161 83.33 -17.88 4.44
C LEU A 161 83.37 -19.29 3.83
N GLY A 162 84.55 -19.89 3.85
CA GLY A 162 84.76 -21.27 3.42
C GLY A 162 85.48 -22.06 4.50
N ALA A 163 85.15 -23.34 4.59
CA ALA A 163 85.93 -24.30 5.34
C ALA A 163 86.26 -25.45 4.40
N GLY A 164 87.49 -25.93 4.47
CA GLY A 164 87.98 -27.04 3.68
C GLY A 164 88.85 -27.96 4.52
N VAL A 165 89.11 -29.14 4.00
CA VAL A 165 90.10 -30.06 4.55
C VAL A 165 91.13 -30.28 3.46
N THR A 166 92.40 -30.21 3.80
CA THR A 166 93.48 -30.57 2.88
C THR A 166 94.17 -31.81 3.44
N ASP A 167 94.62 -32.70 2.56
CA ASP A 167 95.41 -33.86 2.95
C ASP A 167 96.89 -33.54 2.70
N LYS A 168 97.66 -33.42 3.77
CA LYS A 168 99.11 -33.27 3.71
C LYS A 168 99.74 -34.50 4.36
N SER A 169 100.32 -35.36 3.52
CA SER A 169 101.04 -36.56 3.96
C SER A 169 100.20 -37.57 4.76
N GLY A 170 98.92 -37.75 4.41
CA GLY A 170 98.03 -38.74 5.01
C GLY A 170 97.36 -38.30 6.31
N LYS A 171 97.41 -37.00 6.63
CA LYS A 171 96.70 -36.40 7.76
C LYS A 171 95.81 -35.27 7.24
N ALA A 172 94.52 -35.36 7.57
CA ALA A 172 93.54 -34.34 7.26
C ALA A 172 93.74 -33.12 8.18
N GLU A 173 94.04 -31.97 7.57
CA GLU A 173 94.16 -30.69 8.26
C GLU A 173 93.01 -29.76 7.86
N GLY A 174 92.38 -29.14 8.84
CA GLY A 174 91.33 -28.15 8.61
C GLY A 174 91.92 -26.86 8.06
N ALA A 175 91.26 -26.29 7.06
CA ALA A 175 91.57 -24.99 6.50
C ALA A 175 90.33 -24.09 6.56
N ALA A 176 90.54 -22.85 6.98
CA ALA A 176 89.51 -21.82 6.94
C ALA A 176 89.85 -20.78 5.86
N LEU A 177 88.82 -20.32 5.16
CA LEU A 177 88.88 -19.31 4.11
C LEU A 177 87.98 -18.15 4.52
N LEU A 178 88.54 -16.95 4.55
CA LEU A 178 87.79 -15.71 4.70
C LEU A 178 88.04 -14.83 3.48
N GLY A 179 86.98 -14.61 2.71
CA GLY A 179 87.00 -13.78 1.52
C GLY A 179 86.32 -12.45 1.75
N VAL A 180 86.93 -11.39 1.25
CA VAL A 180 86.23 -10.14 0.98
C VAL A 180 86.38 -9.82 -0.50
N GLY A 181 85.30 -9.36 -1.12
CA GLY A 181 85.29 -9.05 -2.54
C GLY A 181 84.56 -7.76 -2.81
N ILE A 182 84.97 -7.06 -3.85
CA ILE A 182 84.26 -5.90 -4.37
C ILE A 182 83.77 -6.22 -5.77
N SER A 183 82.46 -6.21 -5.98
CA SER A 183 81.84 -6.60 -7.25
C SER A 183 82.29 -8.01 -7.68
N LYS A 184 82.90 -8.15 -8.86
CA LYS A 184 83.42 -9.44 -9.37
C LYS A 184 84.78 -9.82 -8.81
N LEU A 185 85.55 -8.91 -8.21
CA LEU A 185 86.90 -9.18 -7.70
C LEU A 185 86.82 -9.65 -6.26
N LYS A 186 87.52 -10.73 -5.93
CA LYS A 186 87.52 -11.33 -4.61
C LYS A 186 88.95 -11.63 -4.16
N VAL A 187 89.19 -11.43 -2.89
CA VAL A 187 90.45 -11.77 -2.22
C VAL A 187 90.11 -12.65 -1.03
N TRP A 188 90.69 -13.84 -0.99
CA TRP A 188 90.55 -14.79 0.10
C TRP A 188 91.87 -14.92 0.84
N GLY A 189 91.83 -14.74 2.16
CA GLY A 189 92.86 -15.25 3.04
C GLY A 189 92.53 -16.69 3.41
N PHE A 190 93.50 -17.58 3.31
CA PHE A 190 93.38 -18.92 3.87
C PHE A 190 94.33 -19.10 5.04
N PHE A 191 93.87 -19.86 6.03
CA PHE A 191 94.62 -20.18 7.22
C PHE A 191 94.59 -21.70 7.41
N GLN A 192 95.78 -22.29 7.48
CA GLN A 192 96.02 -23.69 7.77
C GLN A 192 97.25 -23.78 8.68
N ASP A 193 97.40 -24.84 9.47
CA ASP A 193 98.48 -24.97 10.46
C ASP A 193 99.87 -24.65 9.87
N ASN A 194 100.45 -23.54 10.35
CA ASN A 194 101.71 -22.93 9.91
C ASN A 194 101.79 -22.50 8.43
N ASN A 195 100.66 -22.43 7.71
CA ASN A 195 100.61 -21.95 6.33
C ASN A 195 99.42 -20.99 6.13
N SER A 196 99.73 -19.76 5.77
CA SER A 196 98.74 -18.78 5.37
C SER A 196 99.10 -18.23 3.99
N GLY A 197 98.06 -17.85 3.26
CA GLY A 197 98.26 -17.27 1.95
C GLY A 197 97.06 -16.47 1.51
N ILE A 198 97.27 -15.73 0.44
CA ILE A 198 96.27 -14.86 -0.16
C ILE A 198 96.00 -15.38 -1.57
N LEU A 199 94.72 -15.59 -1.87
CA LEU A 199 94.23 -15.93 -3.19
C LEU A 199 93.43 -14.74 -3.70
N ALA A 200 93.72 -14.27 -4.90
CA ALA A 200 92.89 -13.30 -5.58
C ALA A 200 92.24 -13.96 -6.79
N GLY A 201 90.96 -13.70 -7.01
CA GLY A 201 90.24 -14.26 -8.14
C GLY A 201 89.00 -13.44 -8.48
N ALA A 202 88.37 -13.77 -9.59
CA ALA A 202 87.15 -13.12 -10.02
C ALA A 202 85.99 -14.12 -10.00
N SER A 203 84.85 -13.73 -9.44
CA SER A 203 83.61 -14.51 -9.51
C SER A 203 82.75 -14.02 -10.68
N PHE A 204 82.28 -14.96 -11.49
CA PHE A 204 81.33 -14.71 -12.56
C PHE A 204 80.02 -15.41 -12.19
N ARG A 205 78.90 -14.69 -12.22
CA ARG A 205 77.56 -15.29 -12.20
C ARG A 205 77.18 -15.56 -13.66
N PHE A 206 76.85 -16.81 -13.99
CA PHE A 206 76.26 -17.21 -15.26
C PHE A 206 74.74 -17.30 -15.11
#